data_AF-A0A4Q6F1I7-F1
#
_entry.id   AF-A0A4Q6F1I7-F1
#
_cell.length_a   1.000
_cell.length_b   1.000
_cell.length_c   1.000
_cell.angle_alpha   90.00
_cell.angle_beta   90.00
_cell.angle_gamma   90.00
#
_symmetry.space_group_name_H-M   'P 1'
#
loop_
_entity.id
_entity.type
_entity.pdbx_description
1 polymer ?
#
loop_
_entity_poly.entity_id
_entity_poly.type
_entity_poly.pdbx_seq_one_letter_code
_entity_poly.pdbx_strand_id
1 'polypeptide(L)'
;MDSALSSDALSVLYIIICILATGFFSAAETAVTSVSALRGKIQSGDKDNPSMQLLLQHPSRVFTTILLFSNFFRITAALLVVDLVYQRFAILNLPLSVFLIGFVILILCDLVPKAIARAHLPKVAHYAMIIVYVLYKILQPLIAMLSNFANWIIRTLGSDQSLQPTITEAELEFLLEVGERSGVLEDVKKDM
;
A
#
# COMPACT_ATOMS: atom_id res chain seq x y z
N MET A 1 -20.94 -5.58 -36.84
CA MET A 1 -20.57 -4.26 -36.27
C MET A 1 -20.94 -4.19 -34.79
N ASP A 2 -22.09 -4.78 -34.39
CA ASP A 2 -22.56 -4.78 -32.99
C ASP A 2 -21.70 -5.62 -32.02
N SER A 3 -21.09 -6.71 -32.48
CA SER A 3 -20.20 -7.54 -31.65
C SER A 3 -18.88 -6.86 -31.26
N ALA A 4 -18.37 -5.97 -32.11
CA ALA A 4 -17.16 -5.18 -31.82
C ALA A 4 -17.45 -4.07 -30.82
N LEU A 5 -18.59 -3.38 -30.97
CA LEU A 5 -19.04 -2.33 -30.04
C LEU A 5 -19.35 -2.90 -28.64
N SER A 6 -19.94 -4.10 -28.56
CA SER A 6 -20.15 -4.77 -27.27
C SER A 6 -18.84 -5.18 -26.59
N SER A 7 -17.84 -5.62 -27.37
CA SER A 7 -16.52 -5.99 -26.85
C SER A 7 -15.79 -4.76 -26.30
N ASP A 8 -15.83 -3.65 -27.03
CA ASP A 8 -15.18 -2.40 -26.61
C ASP A 8 -15.83 -1.81 -25.35
N ALA A 9 -17.15 -1.86 -25.26
CA ALA A 9 -17.88 -1.40 -24.08
C ALA A 9 -17.53 -2.22 -22.83
N LEU A 10 -17.38 -3.54 -22.98
CA LEU A 10 -16.91 -4.42 -21.90
C LEU A 10 -15.47 -4.10 -21.49
N SER A 11 -14.56 -3.90 -22.45
CA SER A 11 -13.16 -3.52 -22.17
C SER A 11 -13.08 -2.20 -21.41
N VAL A 12 -13.85 -1.18 -21.82
CA VAL A 12 -13.91 0.11 -21.13
C VAL A 12 -14.46 -0.05 -19.71
N LEU A 13 -15.51 -0.86 -19.52
CA LEU A 13 -16.05 -1.16 -18.19
C LEU A 13 -15.00 -1.81 -17.28
N TYR A 14 -14.26 -2.80 -17.78
CA TYR A 14 -13.17 -3.44 -17.03
C TYR A 14 -12.04 -2.46 -16.68
N ILE A 15 -11.67 -1.56 -17.60
CA ILE A 15 -10.66 -0.52 -17.36
C ILE A 15 -11.11 0.41 -16.24
N ILE A 16 -12.37 0.87 -16.26
CA ILE A 16 -12.92 1.75 -15.21
C ILE A 16 -12.85 1.06 -13.85
N ILE A 17 -13.25 -0.21 -13.77
CA ILE A 17 -13.17 -1.00 -12.53
C ILE A 17 -11.72 -1.09 -12.05
N CYS A 18 -10.76 -1.38 -12.95
CA CYS A 18 -9.35 -1.48 -12.59
C CYS A 18 -8.76 -0.14 -12.13
N ILE A 19 -9.14 0.97 -12.77
CA ILE A 19 -8.73 2.32 -12.38
C ILE A 19 -9.25 2.67 -10.98
N LEU A 20 -10.53 2.44 -10.72
CA LEU A 20 -11.13 2.68 -9.40
C LEU A 20 -10.48 1.82 -8.32
N ALA A 21 -10.25 0.53 -8.61
CA ALA A 21 -9.55 -0.37 -7.71
C ALA A 21 -8.12 0.12 -7.42
N THR A 22 -7.37 0.53 -8.45
CA THR A 22 -6.01 1.07 -8.30
C THR A 22 -5.98 2.31 -7.42
N GLY A 23 -6.92 3.24 -7.62
CA GLY A 23 -7.08 4.43 -6.78
C GLY A 23 -7.37 4.09 -5.33
N PHE A 24 -8.29 3.16 -5.09
CA PHE A 24 -8.61 2.67 -3.75
C PHE A 24 -7.38 2.06 -3.06
N PHE A 25 -6.66 1.15 -3.72
CA PHE A 25 -5.47 0.52 -3.13
C PHE A 25 -4.33 1.51 -2.92
N SER A 26 -4.19 2.53 -3.77
CA SER A 26 -3.18 3.57 -3.60
C SER A 26 -3.49 4.49 -2.38
N ALA A 27 -4.78 4.80 -2.17
CA ALA A 27 -5.22 5.48 -0.95
C ALA A 27 -4.99 4.60 0.30
N ALA A 28 -5.30 3.30 0.23
CA ALA A 28 -5.07 2.34 1.29
C ALA A 28 -3.57 2.20 1.63
N GLU A 29 -2.69 2.17 0.62
CA GLU A 29 -1.24 2.13 0.78
C GLU A 29 -0.75 3.30 1.63
N THR A 30 -1.27 4.50 1.33
CA THR A 30 -0.89 5.72 2.07
C THR A 30 -1.46 5.73 3.48
N ALA A 31 -2.66 5.19 3.68
CA ALA A 31 -3.24 5.04 5.01
C ALA A 31 -2.42 4.07 5.88
N VAL A 32 -1.94 2.97 5.31
CA VAL A 32 -1.13 1.95 5.99
C VAL A 32 0.30 2.42 6.27
N THR A 33 0.94 3.13 5.33
CA THR A 33 2.27 3.70 5.57
C THR A 33 2.25 4.81 6.62
N SER A 34 1.09 5.42 6.84
CA SER A 34 0.87 6.43 7.88
C SER A 34 0.42 5.85 9.24
N VAL A 35 0.60 4.53 9.48
CA VAL A 35 0.20 3.84 10.71
C VAL A 35 0.82 4.42 11.98
N SER A 36 2.05 4.93 11.91
CA SER A 36 2.69 5.60 13.05
C SER A 36 1.87 6.81 13.53
N ALA A 37 1.28 7.57 12.62
CA ALA A 37 0.38 8.69 12.92
C ALA A 37 -1.01 8.23 13.39
N LEU A 38 -1.43 7.00 13.05
CA LEU A 38 -2.71 6.41 13.47
C LEU A 38 -2.66 5.88 14.91
N ARG A 39 -1.51 5.36 15.38
CA ARG A 39 -1.39 4.76 16.73
C ARG A 39 -1.86 5.67 17.88
N GLY A 40 -1.63 6.97 17.77
CA GLY A 40 -2.08 7.96 18.77
C GLY A 40 -3.53 8.46 18.60
N LYS A 41 -4.16 8.22 17.44
CA LYS A 41 -5.49 8.74 17.08
C LYS A 41 -6.59 7.67 17.00
N ILE A 42 -6.23 6.39 17.06
CA ILE A 42 -7.20 5.28 17.12
C ILE A 42 -7.91 5.33 18.47
N GLN A 43 -9.18 5.73 18.46
CA GLN A 43 -10.05 5.71 19.62
C GLN A 43 -10.20 4.27 20.14
N SER A 44 -10.39 4.13 21.45
CA SER A 44 -10.37 2.84 22.16
C SER A 44 -11.31 1.76 21.58
N GLY A 45 -12.37 2.14 20.86
CA GLY A 45 -13.29 1.19 20.22
C GLY A 45 -12.78 0.56 18.91
N ASP A 46 -11.81 1.16 18.22
CA ASP A 46 -11.28 0.61 16.94
C ASP A 46 -10.11 -0.36 17.16
N LYS A 47 -9.58 -0.43 18.39
CA LYS A 47 -8.48 -1.36 18.76
C LYS A 47 -8.96 -2.81 18.81
N ASP A 48 -10.25 -3.05 19.04
CA ASP A 48 -10.84 -4.39 19.12
C ASP A 48 -11.26 -4.95 17.75
N ASN A 49 -11.15 -4.14 16.69
CA ASN A 49 -11.47 -4.60 15.34
C ASN A 49 -10.34 -5.51 14.81
N PRO A 50 -10.64 -6.76 14.40
CA PRO A 50 -9.63 -7.72 13.95
C PRO A 50 -8.83 -7.21 12.73
N SER A 51 -9.45 -6.39 11.88
CA SER A 51 -8.76 -5.76 10.75
C SER A 51 -7.72 -4.73 11.20
N MET A 52 -8.06 -3.89 12.18
CA MET A 52 -7.14 -2.89 12.74
C MET A 52 -6.03 -3.55 13.57
N GLN A 53 -6.33 -4.65 14.27
CA GLN A 53 -5.31 -5.45 14.96
C GLN A 53 -4.30 -6.06 13.99
N LEU A 54 -4.75 -6.61 12.85
CA LEU A 54 -3.86 -7.11 11.81
C LEU A 54 -2.91 -6.01 11.30
N LEU A 55 -3.43 -4.79 11.08
CA LEU A 55 -2.62 -3.64 10.68
C LEU A 55 -1.58 -3.27 11.74
N LEU A 56 -1.96 -3.26 13.01
CA LEU A 56 -1.08 -2.83 14.10
C LEU A 56 -0.01 -3.87 14.45
N GLN A 57 -0.33 -5.16 14.38
CA GLN A 57 0.57 -6.27 14.70
C GLN A 57 1.45 -6.67 13.52
N HIS A 58 0.91 -6.64 12.29
CA HIS A 58 1.60 -7.08 11.09
C HIS A 58 1.49 -6.08 9.92
N PRO A 59 1.92 -4.82 10.12
CA PRO A 59 1.79 -3.77 9.10
C PRO A 59 2.50 -4.11 7.79
N SER A 60 3.64 -4.80 7.85
CA SER A 60 4.40 -5.24 6.67
C SER A 60 3.58 -6.18 5.78
N ARG A 61 2.86 -7.16 6.35
CA ARG A 61 2.04 -8.10 5.57
C ARG A 61 0.86 -7.40 4.89
N VAL A 62 0.22 -6.49 5.61
CA VAL A 62 -0.88 -5.68 5.06
C VAL A 62 -0.38 -4.79 3.93
N PHE A 63 0.76 -4.12 4.14
CA PHE A 63 1.40 -3.28 3.12
C PHE A 63 1.74 -4.06 1.85
N THR A 64 2.39 -5.23 1.99
CA THR A 64 2.69 -6.10 0.84
C THR A 64 1.43 -6.54 0.09
N THR A 65 0.35 -6.84 0.83
CA THR A 65 -0.93 -7.24 0.22
C THR A 65 -1.51 -6.11 -0.63
N ILE A 66 -1.58 -4.90 -0.07
CA ILE A 66 -2.09 -3.72 -0.77
C ILE A 66 -1.25 -3.43 -2.01
N LEU A 67 0.07 -3.48 -1.87
CA LEU A 67 1.01 -3.19 -2.95
C LEU A 67 0.87 -4.21 -4.09
N LEU A 68 0.66 -5.48 -3.78
CA LEU A 68 0.46 -6.51 -4.80
C LEU A 68 -0.79 -6.24 -5.63
N PHE A 69 -1.92 -5.93 -4.96
CA PHE A 69 -3.17 -5.62 -5.64
C PHE A 69 -3.13 -4.30 -6.40
N SER A 70 -2.54 -3.25 -5.82
CA SER A 70 -2.43 -1.96 -6.50
C SER A 70 -1.64 -2.08 -7.80
N ASN A 71 -0.55 -2.86 -7.79
CA ASN A 71 0.24 -3.12 -9.00
C ASN A 71 -0.49 -4.03 -9.98
N PHE A 72 -1.18 -5.08 -9.52
CA PHE A 72 -1.95 -5.97 -10.37
C PHE A 72 -2.99 -5.20 -11.19
N PHE A 73 -3.88 -4.45 -10.53
CA PHE A 73 -4.93 -3.69 -11.22
C PHE A 73 -4.35 -2.59 -12.11
N ARG A 74 -3.24 -1.96 -11.71
CA ARG A 74 -2.58 -0.92 -12.50
C ARG A 74 -1.97 -1.47 -13.78
N ILE A 75 -1.28 -2.60 -13.72
CA ILE A 75 -0.70 -3.26 -14.88
C ILE A 75 -1.81 -3.76 -15.80
N THR A 76 -2.86 -4.38 -15.25
CA THR A 76 -4.01 -4.83 -16.04
C THR A 76 -4.69 -3.66 -16.75
N ALA A 77 -4.94 -2.54 -16.06
CA ALA A 77 -5.50 -1.33 -16.66
C ALA A 77 -4.60 -0.79 -17.78
N ALA A 78 -3.28 -0.71 -17.54
CA ALA A 78 -2.33 -0.24 -18.54
C ALA A 78 -2.32 -1.12 -19.79
N LEU A 79 -2.32 -2.45 -19.63
CA LEU A 79 -2.37 -3.40 -20.75
C LEU A 79 -3.66 -3.26 -21.57
N LEU A 80 -4.82 -3.18 -20.91
CA LEU A 80 -6.10 -3.01 -21.59
C LEU A 80 -6.20 -1.67 -22.33
N VAL A 81 -5.66 -0.60 -21.74
CA VAL A 81 -5.58 0.72 -22.39
C VAL A 81 -4.68 0.65 -23.61
N VAL A 82 -3.50 0.04 -23.50
CA VAL A 82 -2.57 -0.09 -24.64
C VAL A 82 -3.23 -0.87 -25.78
N ASP A 83 -3.91 -1.98 -25.48
CA ASP A 83 -4.62 -2.79 -26.48
C ASP A 83 -5.73 -1.98 -27.18
N LEU A 84 -6.58 -1.27 -26.42
CA LEU A 84 -7.61 -0.39 -27.00
C LEU A 84 -7.03 0.72 -27.87
N VAL A 85 -5.96 1.37 -27.44
CA VAL A 85 -5.31 2.44 -28.21
C VAL A 85 -4.69 1.84 -29.48
N TYR A 86 -4.03 0.69 -29.39
CA TYR A 86 -3.42 0.01 -30.53
C TYR A 86 -4.45 -0.37 -31.60
N GLN A 87 -5.64 -0.83 -31.20
CA GLN A 87 -6.71 -1.19 -32.14
C GLN A 87 -7.35 0.03 -32.82
N ARG A 88 -7.29 1.22 -32.20
CA ARG A 88 -7.96 2.44 -32.68
C ARG A 88 -7.03 3.45 -33.37
N PHE A 89 -5.76 3.49 -33.01
CA PHE A 89 -4.80 4.48 -33.48
C PHE A 89 -3.68 3.83 -34.29
N ALA A 90 -3.26 4.50 -35.38
CA ALA A 90 -2.10 4.08 -36.15
C ALA A 90 -0.81 4.12 -35.29
N ILE A 91 0.09 3.17 -35.54
CA ILE A 91 1.33 2.91 -34.76
C ILE A 91 2.16 4.18 -34.51
N LEU A 92 2.14 5.15 -35.45
CA LEU A 92 2.93 6.38 -35.38
C LEU A 92 2.56 7.28 -34.19
N ASN A 93 1.31 7.26 -33.71
CA ASN A 93 0.83 8.09 -32.59
C ASN A 93 0.69 7.32 -31.27
N LEU A 94 1.03 6.03 -31.28
CA LEU A 94 0.90 5.14 -30.13
C LEU A 94 1.69 5.62 -28.89
N PRO A 95 3.00 5.98 -28.97
CA PRO A 95 3.77 6.32 -27.77
C PRO A 95 3.27 7.60 -27.09
N LEU A 96 2.91 8.62 -27.87
CA LEU A 96 2.38 9.87 -27.31
C LEU A 96 1.01 9.66 -26.63
N SER A 97 0.14 8.85 -27.24
CA SER A 97 -1.17 8.53 -26.69
C SER A 97 -1.05 7.74 -25.37
N VAL A 98 -0.18 6.72 -25.34
CA VAL A 98 0.09 5.92 -24.13
C VAL A 98 0.70 6.79 -23.03
N PHE A 99 1.63 7.68 -23.36
CA PHE A 99 2.21 8.61 -22.39
C PHE A 99 1.14 9.53 -21.78
N LEU A 100 0.29 10.13 -22.61
CA LEU A 100 -0.74 11.05 -22.14
C LEU A 100 -1.78 10.35 -21.25
N ILE A 101 -2.23 9.16 -21.65
CA ILE A 101 -3.18 8.37 -20.83
C ILE A 101 -2.52 7.88 -19.54
N GLY A 102 -1.27 7.40 -19.62
CA GLY A 102 -0.49 7.00 -18.45
C GLY A 102 -0.31 8.14 -17.45
N PHE A 103 -0.06 9.35 -17.93
CA PHE A 103 0.04 10.55 -17.10
C PHE A 103 -1.29 10.87 -16.39
N VAL A 104 -2.42 10.78 -17.09
CA VAL A 104 -3.76 10.95 -16.50
C VAL A 104 -4.03 9.89 -15.43
N ILE A 105 -3.73 8.61 -15.73
CA ILE A 105 -3.90 7.51 -14.77
C ILE A 105 -3.00 7.73 -13.54
N LEU A 106 -1.75 8.14 -13.72
CA LEU A 106 -0.84 8.41 -12.61
C LEU A 106 -1.41 9.50 -11.68
N ILE A 107 -1.87 10.61 -12.24
CA ILE A 107 -2.41 11.71 -11.43
C ILE A 107 -3.70 11.26 -10.73
N LEU A 108 -4.67 10.74 -11.48
CA LEU A 108 -6.02 10.47 -10.95
C LEU A 108 -6.10 9.20 -10.11
N CYS A 109 -5.28 8.20 -10.39
CA CYS A 109 -5.33 6.89 -9.73
C CYS A 109 -4.22 6.69 -8.69
N ASP A 110 -3.22 7.56 -8.66
CA ASP A 110 -2.13 7.45 -7.68
C ASP A 110 -1.96 8.73 -6.88
N LEU A 111 -1.63 9.85 -7.53
CA LEU A 111 -1.29 11.08 -6.81
C LEU A 111 -2.47 11.65 -6.02
N VAL A 112 -3.64 11.77 -6.66
CA VAL A 112 -4.85 12.34 -6.03
C VAL A 112 -5.39 11.45 -4.91
N PRO A 113 -5.57 10.12 -5.08
CA PRO A 113 -6.05 9.25 -4.00
C PRO A 113 -5.11 9.27 -2.79
N LYS A 114 -3.79 9.30 -3.01
CA LYS A 114 -2.80 9.41 -1.93
C LYS A 114 -2.92 10.73 -1.17
N ALA A 115 -3.11 11.85 -1.88
CA ALA A 115 -3.34 13.15 -1.25
C ALA A 115 -4.63 13.17 -0.41
N ILE A 116 -5.73 12.62 -0.94
CA ILE A 116 -7.02 12.52 -0.23
C ILE A 116 -6.87 11.64 1.02
N ALA A 117 -6.16 10.51 0.91
CA ALA A 117 -5.90 9.62 2.03
C ALA A 117 -5.19 10.36 3.16
N ARG A 118 -4.11 11.11 2.85
CA ARG A 118 -3.35 11.90 3.84
C ARG A 118 -4.24 12.91 4.57
N ALA A 119 -5.11 13.61 3.84
CA ALA A 119 -6.00 14.61 4.42
C ALA A 119 -7.09 14.01 5.34
N HIS A 120 -7.49 12.74 5.11
CA HIS A 120 -8.60 12.09 5.81
C HIS A 120 -8.19 10.84 6.62
N LEU A 121 -6.94 10.74 7.04
CA LEU A 121 -6.52 9.84 8.13
C LEU A 121 -7.32 10.23 9.38
N PRO A 122 -8.24 9.40 9.94
CA PRO A 122 -8.20 7.93 10.09
C PRO A 122 -9.31 7.17 9.34
N LYS A 123 -10.30 7.87 8.78
CA LYS A 123 -11.50 7.25 8.19
C LYS A 123 -11.14 6.35 7.01
N VAL A 124 -10.23 6.81 6.16
CA VAL A 124 -9.75 6.04 5.00
C VAL A 124 -9.06 4.75 5.46
N ALA A 125 -8.27 4.79 6.53
CA ALA A 125 -7.63 3.61 7.09
C ALA A 125 -8.65 2.58 7.55
N HIS A 126 -9.68 3.00 8.30
CA HIS A 126 -10.71 2.09 8.80
C HIS A 126 -11.42 1.33 7.66
N TYR A 127 -11.96 2.03 6.66
CA TYR A 127 -12.66 1.40 5.54
C TYR A 127 -11.72 0.56 4.67
N ALA A 128 -10.50 1.05 4.41
CA ALA A 128 -9.52 0.31 3.65
C ALA A 128 -9.17 -1.01 4.32
N MET A 129 -9.00 -1.00 5.65
CA MET A 129 -8.62 -2.19 6.40
C MET A 129 -9.67 -3.29 6.39
N ILE A 130 -10.96 -2.96 6.36
CA ILE A 130 -12.02 -3.98 6.25
C ILE A 130 -11.87 -4.76 4.94
N ILE A 131 -11.72 -4.05 3.82
CA ILE A 131 -11.60 -4.67 2.49
C ILE A 131 -10.27 -5.44 2.37
N VAL A 132 -9.17 -4.83 2.81
CA VAL A 132 -7.84 -5.45 2.76
C VAL A 132 -7.76 -6.67 3.66
N TYR A 133 -8.44 -6.69 4.81
CA TYR A 133 -8.48 -7.86 5.70
C TYR A 133 -9.14 -9.07 5.02
N VAL A 134 -10.25 -8.86 4.31
CA VAL A 134 -10.92 -9.93 3.54
C VAL A 134 -10.00 -10.45 2.43
N LEU A 135 -9.40 -9.55 1.67
CA LEU A 135 -8.45 -9.92 0.60
C LEU A 135 -7.23 -10.66 1.15
N TYR A 136 -6.67 -10.18 2.25
CA TYR A 136 -5.55 -10.81 2.94
C TYR A 136 -5.90 -12.25 3.35
N LYS A 137 -7.09 -12.48 3.91
CA LYS A 137 -7.50 -13.82 4.37
C LYS A 137 -7.64 -14.80 3.21
N ILE A 138 -8.15 -14.36 2.06
CA ILE A 138 -8.30 -15.21 0.87
C ILE A 138 -6.94 -15.49 0.23
N LEU A 139 -6.06 -14.48 0.15
CA LEU A 139 -4.76 -14.59 -0.53
C LEU A 139 -3.60 -14.91 0.40
N GLN A 140 -3.85 -15.17 1.68
CA GLN A 140 -2.83 -15.53 2.67
C GLN A 140 -1.83 -16.58 2.16
N PRO A 141 -2.25 -17.71 1.54
CA PRO A 141 -1.29 -18.71 1.06
C PRO A 141 -0.38 -18.17 -0.05
N LEU A 142 -0.92 -17.35 -0.95
CA LEU A 142 -0.17 -16.75 -2.05
C LEU A 142 0.82 -15.70 -1.53
N ILE A 143 0.37 -14.85 -0.60
CA ILE A 143 1.22 -13.81 0.00
C ILE A 143 2.37 -14.46 0.77
N ALA A 144 2.10 -15.52 1.55
CA ALA A 144 3.14 -16.26 2.25
C ALA A 144 4.18 -16.86 1.27
N MET A 145 3.72 -17.44 0.16
CA MET A 145 4.59 -17.96 -0.89
C MET A 145 5.49 -16.85 -1.49
N LEU A 146 4.92 -15.69 -1.82
CA LEU A 146 5.67 -14.56 -2.37
C LEU A 146 6.65 -13.96 -1.36
N SER A 147 6.25 -13.79 -0.11
CA SER A 147 7.13 -13.31 0.96
C SER A 147 8.30 -14.27 1.17
N ASN A 148 8.04 -15.58 1.14
CA ASN A 148 9.10 -16.58 1.26
C ASN A 148 10.05 -16.53 0.07
N PHE A 149 9.54 -16.34 -1.15
CA PHE A 149 10.36 -16.18 -2.35
C PHE A 149 11.21 -14.90 -2.30
N ALA A 150 10.64 -13.78 -1.87
CA ALA A 150 11.38 -12.53 -1.66
C ALA A 150 12.48 -12.70 -0.61
N ASN A 151 12.18 -13.33 0.52
CA ASN A 151 13.16 -13.61 1.57
C ASN A 151 14.26 -14.58 1.10
N TRP A 152 13.92 -15.55 0.25
CA TRP A 152 14.90 -16.43 -0.38
C TRP A 152 15.87 -15.65 -1.25
N ILE A 153 15.38 -14.75 -2.12
CA ILE A 153 16.24 -13.87 -2.93
C ILE A 153 17.14 -12.99 -2.04
N ILE A 154 16.56 -12.37 -1.01
CA ILE A 154 17.31 -11.49 -0.10
C ILE A 154 18.42 -12.25 0.64
N ARG A 155 18.14 -13.49 1.08
CA ARG A 155 19.14 -14.39 1.68
C ARG A 155 20.24 -14.75 0.68
N THR A 156 19.89 -15.03 -0.58
CA THR A 156 20.90 -15.30 -1.62
C THR A 156 21.77 -14.10 -1.96
N LEU A 157 21.28 -12.88 -1.72
CA LEU A 157 22.02 -11.64 -1.90
C LEU A 157 22.86 -11.25 -0.66
N GLY A 158 22.90 -12.10 0.38
CA GLY A 158 23.75 -11.90 1.57
C GLY A 158 23.21 -10.91 2.59
N SER A 159 21.96 -10.45 2.47
CA SER A 159 21.33 -9.61 3.48
C SER A 159 20.67 -10.50 4.53
N ASP A 160 21.27 -10.56 5.71
CA ASP A 160 20.67 -11.23 6.86
C ASP A 160 19.49 -10.38 7.35
N GLN A 161 18.29 -10.92 7.22
CA GLN A 161 17.03 -10.25 7.51
C GLN A 161 16.74 -10.13 9.02
N SER A 162 17.77 -10.15 9.87
CA SER A 162 17.65 -9.69 11.25
C SER A 162 17.60 -8.16 11.28
N LEU A 163 16.60 -7.57 10.62
CA LEU A 163 16.14 -6.20 10.90
C LEU A 163 15.37 -6.18 12.23
N GLN A 164 15.98 -6.72 13.29
CA GLN A 164 15.79 -6.07 14.57
C GLN A 164 16.63 -4.79 14.48
N PRO A 165 16.14 -3.62 14.93
CA PRO A 165 17.05 -2.53 15.20
C PRO A 165 17.98 -3.04 16.29
N THR A 166 19.16 -3.53 15.91
CA THR A 166 20.25 -3.72 16.86
C THR A 166 20.63 -2.31 17.27
N ILE A 167 20.01 -1.83 18.36
CA ILE A 167 20.39 -0.57 18.98
C ILE A 167 21.86 -0.73 19.30
N THR A 168 22.69 0.05 18.62
CA THR A 168 24.12 0.07 18.90
C THR A 168 24.35 0.72 20.26
N GLU A 169 25.42 0.38 20.96
CA GLU A 169 25.72 0.92 22.29
C GLU A 169 25.73 2.47 22.30
N ALA A 170 26.25 3.08 21.23
CA ALA A 170 26.22 4.53 21.02
C ALA A 170 24.79 5.10 20.85
N GLU A 171 23.89 4.36 20.23
CA GLU A 171 22.49 4.76 20.06
C GLU A 171 21.70 4.58 21.36
N LEU A 172 22.07 3.60 22.19
CA LEU A 172 21.54 3.45 23.55
C LEU A 172 21.99 4.59 24.47
N GLU A 173 23.29 4.95 24.44
CA GLU A 173 23.81 6.12 25.17
C GLU A 173 23.13 7.41 24.73
N PHE A 174 22.93 7.60 23.43
CA PHE A 174 22.25 8.78 22.90
C PHE A 174 20.79 8.87 23.36
N LEU A 175 20.05 7.76 23.33
CA LEU A 175 18.67 7.72 23.81
C LEU A 175 18.57 7.94 25.34
N LEU A 176 19.55 7.45 26.11
CA LEU A 176 19.65 7.71 27.55
C LEU A 176 19.95 9.18 27.83
N GLU A 177 20.90 9.79 27.11
CA GLU A 177 21.23 11.20 27.25
C GLU A 177 20.04 12.09 26.88
N VAL A 178 19.33 11.76 25.80
CA VAL A 178 18.10 12.46 25.39
C VAL A 178 17.01 12.29 26.44
N GLY A 179 16.84 11.09 27.01
CA GLY A 179 15.87 10.81 28.08
C GLY A 179 16.17 11.52 29.40
N GLU A 180 17.44 11.67 29.78
CA GLU A 180 17.87 12.44 30.96
C GLU A 180 17.68 13.95 30.73
N ARG A 181 18.04 14.46 29.54
CA ARG A 181 17.87 15.88 29.20
C ARG A 181 16.40 16.30 29.06
N SER A 182 15.52 15.38 28.68
CA SER A 182 14.08 15.64 28.55
C SER A 182 13.29 15.36 29.84
N GLY A 183 13.95 14.99 30.94
CA GLY A 183 13.35 14.84 32.27
C GLY A 183 12.40 13.65 32.42
N VAL A 184 12.31 12.76 31.43
CA VAL A 184 11.38 11.61 31.43
C VAL A 184 11.88 10.48 32.34
N LEU A 185 13.17 10.47 32.68
CA LEU A 185 13.81 9.43 33.51
C LEU A 185 13.90 9.79 35.01
N GLU A 186 13.42 10.96 35.44
CA GLU A 186 13.44 11.35 36.87
C GLU A 186 12.52 10.47 37.74
N ASP A 187 11.48 9.87 37.16
CA ASP A 187 10.51 9.05 37.90
C ASP A 187 10.95 7.60 38.15
N VAL A 188 11.99 7.09 37.47
CA VAL A 188 12.42 5.68 37.63
C VAL A 188 13.41 5.49 38.78
N LYS A 189 14.17 6.54 39.14
CA LYS A 189 15.16 6.48 40.23
C LYS A 189 14.57 6.60 41.63
N LYS A 190 13.26 6.83 41.77
CA LYS A 190 12.63 7.03 43.10
C LYS A 190 12.17 5.74 43.79
N ASP A 191 12.18 4.61 43.07
CA ASP A 191 11.80 3.28 43.58
C ASP A 191 12.95 2.25 43.55
N MET A 192 14.21 2.70 43.46
CA MET A 192 15.40 1.85 43.67
C MET A 192 16.21 2.28 44.88
#